data_AF-A0AAW1FVQ9-F1
#
_entry.id   AF-A0AAW1FVQ9-F1
#
_cell.length_a   1.000
_cell.length_b   1.000
_cell.length_c   1.000
_cell.angle_alpha   90.00
_cell.angle_beta   90.00
_cell.angle_gamma   90.00
#
_symmetry.space_group_name_H-M   'P 1'
#
loop_
_entity.id
_entity.type
_entity.pdbx_description
1 polymer ?
#
loop_
_entity_poly.entity_id
_entity_poly.type
_entity_poly.pdbx_seq_one_letter_code
_entity_poly.pdbx_strand_id
1 'polypeptide(L)'
;MDIGGLTTVVANSAYINARGSIDGTSTAAARDKKYHSRLKLPHITLCEDLRDTLDVAFDAVCVEQPIGKRLFKEFLDSKAEYHGACRLWKDIEGYDLAEDSDRAKKASKIVERYMDPSAKHYCPFLSEDIIAKVKERQEAASDDLFAAALASTLDFLREAPYTFFLESLYMKRYLQWKWLEMQPVDADCFLDFRVLGKGGFGEVSACQMKATGKLYACKKLNKKRLKKRKGYEGAMVEKRILEKVHSSFIVSLAYAFQTKEELCLVMTIMNGGDLKYHIYLVDENNPGFEEPRACFYIAQIIQGLEHLHQKRIIYRDLKPENVLLDNDGNVRISDLGLAVELKEGKTVTKGYAGTPGYMAPEMLKGEKYDTSVDYFTLGVTLFEFIAAKNPFRNRGEKVERDEMKERMLTLTVTYPDNFSEHAKLLCDGLLAKEVDRRMGFKNGCCDEIRAHPFFSDINWRKLNAGILPPPFVPDPKVVYAKSLDDVGAFSSVKGVGLDDSDRTIFDEFSSGNIPIPWQEEMIETGIYGELNVWGPRGSVPNDLRRESILEQPKSSTCCVS
;
A
#
# COMPACT_ATOMS: atom_id res chain seq x y z
N MET A 1 33.50 -13.01 24.36
CA MET A 1 32.13 -13.12 23.82
C MET A 1 31.71 -11.71 23.48
N ASP A 2 31.57 -11.40 22.20
CA ASP A 2 31.21 -10.06 21.73
C ASP A 2 29.75 -9.77 22.10
N ILE A 3 29.54 -8.74 22.93
CA ILE A 3 28.22 -8.39 23.46
C ILE A 3 27.29 -7.89 22.34
N GLY A 4 27.83 -7.28 21.27
CA GLY A 4 27.06 -6.79 20.12
C GLY A 4 26.48 -7.91 19.24
N GLY A 5 27.25 -8.97 19.01
CA GLY A 5 26.76 -10.16 18.32
C GLY A 5 25.58 -10.82 19.04
N LEU A 6 25.60 -10.84 20.39
CA LEU A 6 24.52 -11.44 21.18
C LEU A 6 23.21 -10.64 21.11
N THR A 7 23.26 -9.30 21.13
CA THR A 7 22.05 -8.46 21.03
C THR A 7 21.37 -8.62 19.66
N THR A 8 22.16 -8.68 18.58
CA THR A 8 21.65 -8.95 17.24
C THR A 8 20.98 -10.32 17.16
N VAL A 9 21.61 -11.37 17.69
CA VAL A 9 21.04 -12.73 17.67
C VAL A 9 19.72 -12.81 18.45
N VAL A 10 19.66 -12.20 19.64
CA VAL A 10 18.43 -12.18 20.47
C VAL A 10 17.31 -11.43 19.76
N ALA A 11 17.59 -10.24 19.21
CA ALA A 11 16.61 -9.45 18.47
C ALA A 11 16.11 -10.16 17.21
N ASN A 12 17.00 -10.83 16.48
CA ASN A 12 16.64 -11.63 15.30
C ASN A 12 15.74 -12.80 15.69
N SER A 13 16.09 -13.52 16.75
CA SER A 13 15.32 -14.68 17.21
C SER A 13 13.92 -14.27 17.65
N ALA A 14 13.79 -13.17 18.41
CA ALA A 14 12.50 -12.63 18.82
C ALA A 14 11.65 -12.20 17.62
N TYR A 15 12.26 -11.53 16.65
CA TYR A 15 11.58 -11.05 15.44
C TYR A 15 11.15 -12.20 14.52
N ILE A 16 12.01 -13.20 14.29
CA ILE A 16 11.66 -14.40 13.50
C ILE A 16 10.51 -15.16 14.16
N ASN A 17 10.54 -15.31 15.49
CA ASN A 17 9.43 -15.93 16.23
C ASN A 17 8.13 -15.14 16.08
N ALA A 18 8.19 -13.80 16.12
CA ALA A 18 7.03 -12.94 15.95
C ALA A 18 6.42 -13.01 14.54
N ARG A 19 7.23 -13.22 13.50
CA ARG A 19 6.76 -13.46 12.11
C ARG A 19 5.85 -14.69 12.00
N GLY A 20 5.95 -15.63 12.94
CA GLY A 20 5.13 -16.84 12.99
C GLY A 20 5.42 -17.85 11.87
N SER A 21 4.74 -19.02 11.92
CA SER A 21 4.62 -19.89 10.74
C SER A 21 3.69 -19.23 9.73
N ILE A 22 3.99 -19.38 8.44
CA ILE A 22 3.30 -18.81 7.27
C ILE A 22 1.80 -19.16 7.21
N ASP A 23 1.32 -20.09 8.03
CA ASP A 23 -0.02 -20.69 7.93
C ASP A 23 -1.17 -19.93 8.63
N GLY A 24 -1.02 -18.64 8.96
CA GLY A 24 -2.13 -17.78 9.44
C GLY A 24 -2.79 -18.14 10.78
N THR A 25 -2.54 -19.32 11.33
CA THR A 25 -3.01 -19.82 12.64
C THR A 25 -2.30 -19.16 13.83
N SER A 26 -1.24 -18.39 13.57
CA SER A 26 -0.38 -17.74 14.56
C SER A 26 -0.89 -16.38 15.06
N THR A 27 -1.76 -15.69 14.33
CA THR A 27 -2.18 -14.32 14.66
C THR A 27 -3.01 -14.24 15.94
N ALA A 28 -3.91 -15.20 16.19
CA ALA A 28 -4.72 -15.25 17.41
C ALA A 28 -3.89 -15.51 18.68
N ALA A 29 -2.84 -16.33 18.57
CA ALA A 29 -1.92 -16.61 19.68
C ALA A 29 -1.02 -15.41 20.04
N ALA A 30 -0.81 -14.51 19.09
CA ALA A 30 0.01 -13.31 19.26
C ALA A 30 -0.73 -12.10 19.84
N ARG A 31 -2.05 -12.19 20.09
CA ARG A 31 -2.86 -11.08 20.61
C ARG A 31 -2.67 -10.91 22.11
N ASP A 32 -2.45 -9.67 22.54
CA ASP A 32 -2.50 -9.31 23.95
C ASP A 32 -3.95 -9.25 24.43
N LYS A 33 -4.30 -10.10 25.40
CA LYS A 33 -5.67 -10.22 25.93
C LYS A 33 -6.23 -8.89 26.47
N LYS A 34 -5.40 -8.06 27.10
CA LYS A 34 -5.84 -6.77 27.66
C LYS A 34 -6.22 -5.82 26.53
N TYR A 35 -5.37 -5.70 25.51
CA TYR A 35 -5.64 -4.79 24.39
C TYR A 35 -6.76 -5.30 23.49
N HIS A 36 -6.80 -6.60 23.19
CA HIS A 36 -7.89 -7.22 22.43
C HIS A 36 -9.25 -7.00 23.10
N SER A 37 -9.33 -7.11 24.43
CA SER A 37 -10.58 -6.86 25.17
C SER A 37 -11.11 -5.43 25.09
N ARG A 38 -10.31 -4.47 24.59
CA ARG A 38 -10.75 -3.08 24.35
C ARG A 38 -11.49 -2.94 23.02
N LEU A 39 -11.33 -3.88 22.08
CA LEU A 39 -12.04 -3.89 20.81
C LEU A 39 -13.48 -4.35 21.04
N LYS A 40 -14.38 -3.38 21.14
CA LYS A 40 -15.82 -3.61 21.31
C LYS A 40 -16.59 -2.61 20.47
N LEU A 41 -17.61 -3.10 19.77
CA LEU A 41 -18.55 -2.21 19.11
C LEU A 41 -19.34 -1.43 20.18
N PRO A 42 -19.35 -0.10 20.12
CA PRO A 42 -20.09 0.74 21.07
C PRO A 42 -21.60 0.56 20.89
N HIS A 43 -22.38 0.99 21.88
CA HIS A 43 -23.82 1.13 21.68
C HIS A 43 -24.12 2.19 20.59
N ILE A 44 -25.14 1.93 19.77
CA ILE A 44 -25.44 2.73 18.57
C ILE A 44 -25.61 4.22 18.84
N THR A 45 -26.14 4.60 20.00
CA THR A 45 -26.31 6.01 20.40
C THR A 45 -25.01 6.81 20.50
N LEU A 46 -23.85 6.15 20.58
CA LEU A 46 -22.54 6.81 20.54
C LEU A 46 -22.05 7.10 19.10
N CYS A 47 -22.76 6.58 18.10
CA CYS A 47 -22.31 6.55 16.70
C CYS A 47 -23.26 7.28 15.74
N GLU A 48 -24.50 7.53 16.14
CA GLU A 48 -25.53 8.06 15.23
C GLU A 48 -25.13 9.42 14.64
N ASP A 49 -24.53 10.30 15.45
CA ASP A 49 -24.06 11.62 15.03
C ASP A 49 -22.86 11.56 14.07
N LEU A 50 -22.16 10.42 13.97
CA LEU A 50 -21.05 10.27 13.03
C LEU A 50 -21.52 10.37 11.58
N ARG A 51 -22.79 10.05 11.32
CA ARG A 51 -23.37 10.17 9.96
C ARG A 51 -23.31 11.59 9.42
N ASP A 52 -23.34 12.60 10.29
CA ASP A 52 -23.36 14.01 9.88
C ASP A 52 -21.96 14.56 9.55
N THR A 53 -20.90 13.81 9.90
CA THR A 53 -19.51 14.25 9.75
C THR A 53 -18.70 13.38 8.79
N LEU A 54 -19.12 12.13 8.57
CA LEU A 54 -18.44 11.20 7.67
C LEU A 54 -18.89 11.39 6.22
N ASP A 55 -17.97 11.16 5.29
CA ASP A 55 -18.34 10.92 3.90
C ASP A 55 -19.07 9.58 3.78
N VAL A 56 -20.34 9.66 3.45
CA VAL A 56 -21.24 8.52 3.24
C VAL A 56 -21.66 8.40 1.78
N ALA A 57 -20.81 8.84 0.84
CA ALA A 57 -20.99 8.55 -0.57
C ALA A 57 -20.83 7.05 -0.86
N PHE A 58 -21.53 6.55 -1.89
CA PHE A 58 -21.51 5.14 -2.28
C PHE A 58 -20.09 4.63 -2.54
N ASP A 59 -19.30 5.34 -3.34
CA ASP A 59 -17.95 4.89 -3.69
C ASP A 59 -17.04 4.85 -2.45
N ALA A 60 -17.12 5.86 -1.58
CA ALA A 60 -16.35 5.92 -0.33
C ALA A 60 -16.69 4.78 0.64
N VAL A 61 -17.98 4.42 0.79
CA VAL A 61 -18.43 3.41 1.76
C VAL A 61 -18.40 2.00 1.17
N CYS A 62 -18.95 1.81 -0.03
CA CYS A 62 -19.25 0.49 -0.57
C CYS A 62 -18.21 -0.02 -1.56
N VAL A 63 -17.32 0.84 -2.08
CA VAL A 63 -16.29 0.44 -3.05
C VAL A 63 -14.90 0.49 -2.42
N GLU A 64 -14.54 1.63 -1.82
CA GLU A 64 -13.19 1.88 -1.28
C GLU A 64 -12.97 1.29 0.11
N GLN A 65 -13.93 1.46 1.03
CA GLN A 65 -13.78 1.01 2.41
C GLN A 65 -14.11 -0.48 2.59
N PRO A 66 -13.15 -1.34 3.00
CA PRO A 66 -13.33 -2.79 3.05
C PRO A 66 -14.49 -3.27 3.93
N ILE A 67 -14.67 -2.69 5.12
CA ILE A 67 -15.76 -3.05 6.03
C ILE A 67 -17.10 -2.57 5.47
N GLY A 68 -17.16 -1.36 4.91
CA GLY A 68 -18.38 -0.82 4.30
C GLY A 68 -18.82 -1.65 3.09
N LYS A 69 -17.88 -2.00 2.19
CA LYS A 69 -18.10 -2.93 1.07
C LYS A 69 -18.63 -4.28 1.52
N ARG A 70 -18.06 -4.86 2.59
CA ARG A 70 -18.50 -6.15 3.14
C ARG A 70 -19.91 -6.08 3.73
N LEU A 71 -20.20 -5.06 4.54
CA LEU A 71 -21.53 -4.83 5.11
C LEU A 71 -22.57 -4.56 4.03
N PHE A 72 -22.21 -3.85 2.95
CA PHE A 72 -23.10 -3.63 1.83
C PHE A 72 -23.41 -4.93 1.07
N LYS A 73 -22.39 -5.77 0.80
CA LYS A 73 -22.60 -7.09 0.21
C LYS A 73 -23.47 -8.01 1.10
N GLU A 74 -23.30 -7.96 2.42
CA GLU A 74 -24.16 -8.67 3.38
C GLU A 74 -25.61 -8.16 3.33
N PHE A 75 -25.81 -6.84 3.25
CA PHE A 75 -27.12 -6.24 3.05
C PHE A 75 -27.78 -6.73 1.75
N LEU A 76 -27.07 -6.70 0.62
CA LEU A 76 -27.59 -7.17 -0.66
C LEU A 76 -27.94 -8.67 -0.62
N ASP A 77 -27.11 -9.50 0.00
CA ASP A 77 -27.38 -10.94 0.15
C ASP A 77 -28.62 -11.21 1.02
N SER A 78 -28.96 -10.31 1.95
CA SER A 78 -30.16 -10.43 2.79
C SER A 78 -31.47 -10.15 2.06
N LYS A 79 -31.41 -9.60 0.83
CA LYS A 79 -32.57 -9.18 0.03
C LYS A 79 -32.61 -9.94 -1.29
N ALA A 80 -33.64 -10.77 -1.49
CA ALA A 80 -33.76 -11.61 -2.68
C ALA A 80 -33.71 -10.83 -4.00
N GLU A 81 -34.28 -9.62 -4.02
CA GLU A 81 -34.28 -8.70 -5.16
C GLU A 81 -32.88 -8.24 -5.60
N TYR A 82 -31.88 -8.26 -4.71
CA TYR A 82 -30.50 -7.84 -5.02
C TYR A 82 -29.54 -9.01 -5.23
N HIS A 83 -30.01 -10.26 -5.16
CA HIS A 83 -29.16 -11.45 -5.34
C HIS A 83 -28.48 -11.47 -6.70
N GLY A 84 -29.15 -11.04 -7.78
CA GLY A 84 -28.56 -10.96 -9.12
C GLY A 84 -27.36 -10.01 -9.15
N ALA A 85 -27.57 -8.74 -8.80
CA ALA A 85 -26.53 -7.70 -8.81
C ALA A 85 -25.35 -8.04 -7.89
N CYS A 86 -25.61 -8.50 -6.65
CA CYS A 86 -24.56 -8.84 -5.69
C CYS A 86 -23.67 -9.99 -6.20
N ARG A 87 -24.29 -11.04 -6.76
CA ARG A 87 -23.55 -12.21 -7.25
C ARG A 87 -22.85 -11.94 -8.57
N LEU A 88 -23.45 -11.15 -9.47
CA LEU A 88 -22.79 -10.69 -10.68
C LEU A 88 -21.51 -9.92 -10.33
N TRP A 89 -21.58 -8.97 -9.38
CA TRP A 89 -20.41 -8.23 -8.93
C TRP A 89 -19.31 -9.16 -8.38
N LYS A 90 -19.66 -10.09 -7.48
CA LYS A 90 -18.70 -11.07 -6.93
C LYS A 90 -18.08 -11.98 -8.01
N ASP A 91 -18.89 -12.44 -8.96
CA ASP A 91 -18.41 -13.34 -10.02
C ASP A 91 -17.51 -12.60 -11.03
N ILE A 92 -17.75 -11.30 -11.29
CA ILE A 92 -16.85 -10.45 -12.10
C ILE A 92 -15.51 -10.27 -11.38
N GLU A 93 -15.49 -9.90 -10.10
CA GLU A 93 -14.25 -9.82 -9.31
C GLU A 93 -13.49 -11.18 -9.33
N GLY A 94 -14.24 -12.28 -9.25
CA GLY A 94 -13.68 -13.64 -9.35
C GLY A 94 -13.24 -14.07 -10.75
N TYR A 95 -13.66 -13.37 -11.80
CA TYR A 95 -13.18 -13.54 -13.18
C TYR A 95 -11.87 -12.77 -13.38
N ASP A 96 -11.76 -11.57 -12.84
CA ASP A 96 -10.56 -10.72 -12.95
C ASP A 96 -9.35 -11.38 -12.27
N LEU A 97 -9.59 -12.12 -11.18
CA LEU A 97 -8.58 -12.87 -10.44
C LEU A 97 -8.34 -14.30 -10.96
N ALA A 98 -9.04 -14.75 -12.01
CA ALA A 98 -8.93 -16.13 -12.47
C ALA A 98 -7.70 -16.40 -13.34
N GLU A 99 -7.23 -17.64 -13.33
CA GLU A 99 -6.24 -18.14 -14.29
C GLU A 99 -6.80 -18.15 -15.72
N ASP A 100 -5.97 -17.85 -16.72
CA ASP A 100 -6.38 -17.71 -18.12
C ASP A 100 -7.15 -18.95 -18.63
N SER A 101 -6.73 -20.14 -18.20
CA SER A 101 -7.37 -21.42 -18.55
C SER A 101 -8.82 -21.55 -18.07
N ASP A 102 -9.21 -20.84 -17.02
CA ASP A 102 -10.54 -20.90 -16.42
C ASP A 102 -11.46 -19.76 -16.84
N ARG A 103 -10.93 -18.71 -17.47
CA ARG A 103 -11.66 -17.46 -17.72
C ARG A 103 -12.81 -17.62 -18.70
N ALA A 104 -12.61 -18.30 -19.83
CA ALA A 104 -13.69 -18.54 -20.79
C ALA A 104 -14.87 -19.28 -20.12
N LYS A 105 -14.58 -20.34 -19.36
CA LYS A 105 -15.59 -21.10 -18.61
C LYS A 105 -16.30 -20.25 -17.54
N LYS A 106 -15.59 -19.37 -16.84
CA LYS A 106 -16.18 -18.42 -15.89
C LYS A 106 -17.07 -17.41 -16.62
N ALA A 107 -16.61 -16.89 -17.75
CA ALA A 107 -17.37 -15.95 -18.56
C ALA A 107 -18.70 -16.55 -19.03
N SER A 108 -18.69 -17.78 -19.58
CA SER A 108 -19.91 -18.48 -19.99
C SER A 108 -20.89 -18.65 -18.83
N LYS A 109 -20.40 -19.01 -17.63
CA LYS A 109 -21.24 -19.12 -16.43
C LYS A 109 -21.84 -17.79 -15.98
N ILE A 110 -21.10 -16.69 -16.08
CA ILE A 110 -21.60 -15.35 -15.76
C ILE A 110 -22.73 -14.98 -16.73
N VAL A 111 -22.52 -15.21 -18.03
CA VAL A 111 -23.52 -14.95 -19.06
C VAL A 111 -24.79 -15.78 -18.82
N GLU A 112 -24.66 -17.08 -18.60
CA GLU A 112 -25.78 -18.01 -18.36
C GLU A 112 -26.60 -17.61 -17.12
N ARG A 113 -25.95 -17.15 -16.05
CA ARG A 113 -26.62 -16.87 -14.76
C ARG A 113 -27.30 -15.51 -14.69
N TYR A 114 -26.72 -14.50 -15.36
CA TYR A 114 -27.07 -13.10 -15.12
C TYR A 114 -27.53 -12.35 -16.39
N MET A 115 -27.26 -12.88 -17.58
CA MET A 115 -27.51 -12.19 -18.88
C MET A 115 -28.46 -12.95 -19.81
N ASP A 116 -29.15 -13.97 -19.29
CA ASP A 116 -30.27 -14.66 -19.95
C ASP A 116 -31.59 -14.29 -19.26
N PRO A 117 -32.59 -13.75 -19.96
CA PRO A 117 -33.90 -13.39 -19.39
C PRO A 117 -34.63 -14.54 -18.67
N SER A 118 -34.32 -15.80 -19.00
CA SER A 118 -34.87 -16.99 -18.37
C SER A 118 -34.10 -17.42 -17.11
N ALA A 119 -32.94 -16.81 -16.82
CA ALA A 119 -32.10 -17.18 -15.69
C ALA A 119 -32.69 -16.72 -14.36
N LYS A 120 -32.53 -17.56 -13.33
CA LYS A 120 -32.99 -17.28 -11.96
C LYS A 120 -32.44 -15.96 -11.39
N HIS A 121 -31.25 -15.56 -11.81
CA HIS A 121 -30.56 -14.37 -11.31
C HIS A 121 -30.34 -13.32 -12.41
N TYR A 122 -31.21 -13.30 -13.43
CA TYR A 122 -31.17 -12.32 -14.51
C TYR A 122 -31.07 -10.88 -13.97
N CYS A 123 -30.19 -10.09 -14.56
CA CYS A 123 -29.93 -8.69 -14.21
C CYS A 123 -30.54 -7.75 -15.26
N PRO A 124 -31.80 -7.30 -15.10
CA PRO A 124 -32.50 -6.52 -16.12
C PRO A 124 -31.98 -5.09 -16.32
N PHE A 125 -31.11 -4.61 -15.41
CA PHE A 125 -30.47 -3.29 -15.52
C PHE A 125 -29.33 -3.27 -16.55
N LEU A 126 -28.82 -4.43 -16.98
CA LEU A 126 -27.83 -4.51 -18.04
C LEU A 126 -28.49 -4.24 -19.39
N SER A 127 -27.92 -3.33 -20.18
CA SER A 127 -28.43 -3.03 -21.51
C SER A 127 -28.21 -4.19 -22.49
N GLU A 128 -29.07 -4.29 -23.51
CA GLU A 128 -28.92 -5.30 -24.57
C GLU A 128 -27.57 -5.19 -25.29
N ASP A 129 -27.04 -3.98 -25.45
CA ASP A 129 -25.71 -3.74 -26.05
C ASP A 129 -24.58 -4.34 -25.20
N ILE A 130 -24.61 -4.15 -23.87
CA ILE A 130 -23.62 -4.75 -22.96
C ILE A 130 -23.70 -6.27 -23.05
N ILE A 131 -24.90 -6.85 -22.99
CA ILE A 131 -25.12 -8.30 -23.06
C ILE A 131 -24.62 -8.86 -24.39
N ALA A 132 -24.92 -8.21 -25.51
CA ALA A 132 -24.49 -8.64 -26.83
C ALA A 132 -22.96 -8.65 -26.95
N LYS A 133 -22.29 -7.56 -26.55
CA LYS A 133 -20.82 -7.44 -26.59
C LYS A 133 -20.10 -8.47 -25.71
N VAL A 134 -20.67 -8.80 -24.56
CA VAL A 134 -20.11 -9.86 -23.69
C VAL A 134 -20.29 -11.22 -24.35
N LYS A 135 -21.49 -11.53 -24.85
CA LYS A 135 -21.78 -12.83 -25.50
C LYS A 135 -20.91 -13.08 -26.74
N GLU A 136 -20.63 -12.05 -27.53
CA GLU A 136 -19.76 -12.13 -28.70
C GLU A 136 -18.30 -12.43 -28.32
N ARG A 137 -17.82 -11.87 -27.20
CA ARG A 137 -16.40 -11.92 -26.81
C ARG A 137 -16.07 -12.93 -25.70
N GLN A 138 -17.06 -13.62 -25.14
CA GLN A 138 -16.87 -14.47 -23.94
C GLN A 138 -15.82 -15.58 -24.12
N GLU A 139 -15.68 -16.13 -25.34
CA GLU A 139 -14.66 -17.15 -25.65
C GLU A 139 -13.24 -16.56 -25.70
N ALA A 140 -13.11 -15.28 -26.08
CA ALA A 140 -11.82 -14.59 -26.09
C ALA A 140 -11.33 -14.23 -24.68
N ALA A 141 -12.24 -14.17 -23.71
CA ALA A 141 -11.93 -13.99 -22.28
C ALA A 141 -10.94 -12.83 -22.00
N SER A 142 -11.16 -11.68 -22.64
CA SER A 142 -10.30 -10.50 -22.50
C SER A 142 -10.37 -9.87 -21.10
N ASP A 143 -9.35 -9.07 -20.77
CA ASP A 143 -9.21 -8.35 -19.49
C ASP A 143 -10.37 -7.38 -19.23
N ASP A 144 -10.86 -6.72 -20.28
CA ASP A 144 -11.94 -5.72 -20.22
C ASP A 144 -13.35 -6.32 -20.40
N LEU A 145 -13.48 -7.64 -20.53
CA LEU A 145 -14.72 -8.30 -20.98
C LEU A 145 -15.97 -7.81 -20.24
N PHE A 146 -15.88 -7.70 -18.90
CA PHE A 146 -17.00 -7.33 -18.03
C PHE A 146 -16.95 -5.90 -17.50
N ALA A 147 -16.02 -5.05 -17.96
CA ALA A 147 -15.84 -3.71 -17.42
C ALA A 147 -17.12 -2.86 -17.49
N ALA A 148 -17.81 -2.86 -18.63
CA ALA A 148 -19.08 -2.15 -18.80
C ALA A 148 -20.23 -2.75 -17.96
N ALA A 149 -20.26 -4.09 -17.82
CA ALA A 149 -21.25 -4.76 -16.99
C ALA A 149 -21.05 -4.46 -15.50
N LEU A 150 -19.79 -4.38 -15.04
CA LEU A 150 -19.46 -3.97 -13.69
C LEU A 150 -19.86 -2.52 -13.43
N ALA A 151 -19.53 -1.59 -14.34
CA ALA A 151 -19.93 -0.19 -14.23
C ALA A 151 -21.47 -0.05 -14.11
N SER A 152 -22.22 -0.70 -15.00
CA SER A 152 -23.68 -0.70 -14.96
C SER A 152 -24.25 -1.35 -13.68
N THR A 153 -23.59 -2.39 -13.16
CA THR A 153 -23.95 -3.01 -11.88
C THR A 153 -23.75 -2.04 -10.72
N LEU A 154 -22.63 -1.32 -10.68
CA LEU A 154 -22.35 -0.33 -9.64
C LEU A 154 -23.30 0.88 -9.73
N ASP A 155 -23.63 1.33 -10.94
CA ASP A 155 -24.61 2.40 -11.15
C ASP A 155 -25.99 1.99 -10.63
N PHE A 156 -26.46 0.78 -10.94
CA PHE A 156 -27.71 0.26 -10.38
C PHE A 156 -27.68 0.20 -8.83
N LEU A 157 -26.57 -0.26 -8.26
CA LEU A 157 -26.41 -0.38 -6.81
C LEU A 157 -26.31 0.98 -6.10
N ARG A 158 -25.83 2.03 -6.78
CA ARG A 158 -25.69 3.39 -6.25
C ARG A 158 -27.03 4.09 -6.01
N GLU A 159 -28.09 3.67 -6.69
CA GLU A 159 -29.42 4.29 -6.63
C GLU A 159 -30.25 3.80 -5.43
N ALA A 160 -31.43 3.21 -5.69
CA ALA A 160 -32.33 2.73 -4.66
C ALA A 160 -31.71 1.73 -3.67
N PRO A 161 -30.89 0.73 -4.08
CA PRO A 161 -30.28 -0.20 -3.14
C PRO A 161 -29.41 0.50 -2.09
N TYR A 162 -28.65 1.53 -2.48
CA TYR A 162 -27.82 2.28 -1.55
C TYR A 162 -28.67 3.14 -0.59
N THR A 163 -29.76 3.73 -1.07
CA THR A 163 -30.68 4.49 -0.21
C THR A 163 -31.26 3.59 0.89
N PHE A 164 -31.68 2.37 0.55
CA PHE A 164 -32.14 1.40 1.55
C PHE A 164 -31.03 0.90 2.47
N PHE A 165 -29.79 0.77 1.98
CA PHE A 165 -28.64 0.46 2.82
C PHE A 165 -28.43 1.54 3.89
N LEU A 166 -28.48 2.82 3.51
CA LEU A 166 -28.30 3.97 4.42
C LEU A 166 -29.32 4.02 5.57
N GLU A 167 -30.51 3.43 5.37
CA GLU A 167 -31.56 3.33 6.39
C GLU A 167 -31.52 2.01 7.18
N SER A 168 -30.66 1.07 6.77
CA SER A 168 -30.61 -0.28 7.33
C SER A 168 -29.78 -0.38 8.63
N LEU A 169 -29.91 -1.52 9.31
CA LEU A 169 -29.05 -1.88 10.43
C LEU A 169 -27.58 -2.07 10.02
N TYR A 170 -27.30 -2.37 8.74
CA TYR A 170 -25.94 -2.54 8.25
C TYR A 170 -25.19 -1.20 8.21
N MET A 171 -25.88 -0.10 7.88
CA MET A 171 -25.29 1.24 7.99
C MET A 171 -25.05 1.62 9.45
N LYS A 172 -25.97 1.29 10.36
CA LYS A 172 -25.75 1.48 11.81
C LYS A 172 -24.54 0.69 12.32
N ARG A 173 -24.38 -0.55 11.85
CA ARG A 173 -23.21 -1.39 12.14
C ARG A 173 -21.94 -0.79 11.56
N TYR A 174 -21.98 -0.23 10.34
CA TYR A 174 -20.86 0.50 9.76
C TYR A 174 -20.46 1.71 10.64
N LEU A 175 -21.42 2.49 11.15
CA LEU A 175 -21.12 3.60 12.06
C LEU A 175 -20.45 3.13 13.37
N GLN A 176 -20.83 1.98 13.93
CA GLN A 176 -20.12 1.40 15.09
C GLN A 176 -18.65 1.05 14.76
N TRP A 177 -18.41 0.52 13.56
CA TRP A 177 -17.04 0.25 13.09
C TRP A 177 -16.24 1.54 12.88
N LYS A 178 -16.86 2.57 12.30
CA LYS A 178 -16.23 3.90 12.15
C LYS A 178 -15.92 4.54 13.50
N TRP A 179 -16.82 4.41 14.48
CA TRP A 179 -16.54 4.88 15.83
C TRP A 179 -15.31 4.18 16.43
N LEU A 180 -15.19 2.86 16.24
CA LEU A 180 -14.06 2.08 16.74
C LEU A 180 -12.75 2.47 16.03
N GLU A 181 -12.81 2.70 14.71
CA GLU A 181 -11.69 3.21 13.91
C GLU A 181 -11.23 4.60 14.36
N MET A 182 -12.13 5.45 14.85
CA MET A 182 -11.80 6.81 15.33
C MET A 182 -11.24 6.83 16.76
N GLN A 183 -11.08 5.69 17.44
CA GLN A 183 -10.53 5.67 18.79
C GLN A 183 -9.03 6.01 18.81
N PRO A 184 -8.55 6.73 19.84
CA PRO A 184 -7.14 7.12 19.92
C PRO A 184 -6.19 5.92 19.85
N VAL A 185 -5.07 6.13 19.15
CA VAL A 185 -3.95 5.18 19.07
C VAL A 185 -2.67 5.88 19.53
N ASP A 186 -1.87 5.17 20.31
CA ASP A 186 -0.61 5.67 20.85
C ASP A 186 0.46 4.55 20.84
N ALA A 187 1.64 4.87 21.36
CA ALA A 187 2.75 3.92 21.42
C ALA A 187 2.43 2.66 22.25
N ASP A 188 1.54 2.76 23.24
CA ASP A 188 1.20 1.63 24.10
C ASP A 188 0.41 0.55 23.34
N CYS A 189 -0.25 0.90 22.24
CA CYS A 189 -0.92 -0.07 21.37
C CYS A 189 0.05 -1.01 20.64
N PHE A 190 1.35 -0.66 20.57
CA PHE A 190 2.34 -1.42 19.81
C PHE A 190 3.39 -2.08 20.70
N LEU A 191 3.90 -3.22 20.23
CA LEU A 191 5.08 -3.89 20.79
C LEU A 191 6.21 -3.83 19.74
N ASP A 192 7.32 -3.20 20.07
CA ASP A 192 8.51 -3.15 19.21
C ASP A 192 9.37 -4.40 19.35
N PHE A 193 10.01 -4.82 18.24
CA PHE A 193 10.92 -5.97 18.19
C PHE A 193 12.34 -5.55 17.80
N ARG A 194 12.61 -5.47 16.49
CA ARG A 194 13.94 -5.28 15.92
C ARG A 194 13.98 -4.02 15.05
N VAL A 195 15.06 -3.26 15.14
CA VAL A 195 15.38 -2.20 14.17
C VAL A 195 15.72 -2.82 12.81
N LEU A 196 14.96 -2.45 11.79
CA LEU A 196 15.10 -2.90 10.41
C LEU A 196 16.05 -2.00 9.62
N GLY A 197 16.07 -0.71 9.93
CA GLY A 197 16.93 0.27 9.25
C GLY A 197 17.02 1.60 9.97
N LYS A 198 17.97 2.44 9.55
CA LYS A 198 18.15 3.81 10.03
C LYS A 198 18.16 4.80 8.88
N GLY A 199 17.38 5.86 9.02
CA GLY A 199 17.27 6.97 8.08
C GLY A 199 17.84 8.28 8.64
N GLY A 200 17.70 9.35 7.87
CA GLY A 200 18.25 10.67 8.22
C GLY A 200 17.63 11.32 9.47
N PHE A 201 16.39 10.93 9.83
CA PHE A 201 15.62 11.54 10.91
C PHE A 201 15.34 10.61 12.09
N GLY A 202 15.62 9.32 11.95
CA GLY A 202 15.40 8.32 12.99
C GLY A 202 15.50 6.90 12.42
N GLU A 203 14.75 5.97 12.97
CA GLU A 203 14.87 4.55 12.66
C GLU A 203 13.53 3.92 12.28
N VAL A 204 13.60 2.74 11.66
CA VAL A 204 12.44 1.92 11.34
C VAL A 204 12.57 0.63 12.15
N SER A 205 11.57 0.32 12.98
CA SER A 205 11.51 -0.92 13.75
C SER A 205 10.34 -1.79 13.34
N ALA A 206 10.49 -3.11 13.36
CA ALA A 206 9.35 -4.02 13.32
C ALA A 206 8.55 -3.86 14.62
N CYS A 207 7.23 -3.76 14.50
CA CYS A 207 6.31 -3.71 15.61
C CYS A 207 5.08 -4.59 15.37
N GLN A 208 4.33 -4.87 16.44
CA GLN A 208 3.07 -5.60 16.38
C GLN A 208 1.97 -4.78 17.06
N MET A 209 0.81 -4.69 16.41
CA MET A 209 -0.39 -4.15 17.02
C MET A 209 -0.91 -5.15 18.06
N LYS A 210 -0.84 -4.79 19.35
CA LYS A 210 -1.11 -5.72 20.46
C LYS A 210 -2.53 -6.29 20.43
N ALA A 211 -3.51 -5.50 20.00
CA ALA A 211 -4.91 -5.91 20.00
C ALA A 211 -5.21 -6.97 18.93
N THR A 212 -4.53 -6.93 17.79
CA THR A 212 -4.86 -7.72 16.60
C THR A 212 -3.82 -8.80 16.29
N GLY A 213 -2.59 -8.62 16.76
CA GLY A 213 -1.44 -9.46 16.44
C GLY A 213 -0.79 -9.13 15.09
N LYS A 214 -1.29 -8.15 14.32
CA LYS A 214 -0.74 -7.81 13.00
C LYS A 214 0.63 -7.15 13.13
N LEU A 215 1.57 -7.60 12.29
CA LEU A 215 2.92 -7.03 12.20
C LEU A 215 2.97 -5.84 11.25
N TYR A 216 3.79 -4.87 11.62
CA TYR A 216 4.01 -3.62 10.91
C TYR A 216 5.48 -3.17 11.01
N ALA A 217 5.85 -2.21 10.18
CA ALA A 217 7.06 -1.41 10.37
C ALA A 217 6.68 -0.04 10.95
N CYS A 218 7.38 0.42 11.98
CA CYS A 218 7.20 1.73 12.59
C CYS A 218 8.40 2.63 12.26
N LYS A 219 8.22 3.60 11.37
CA LYS A 219 9.20 4.66 11.08
C LYS A 219 9.07 5.75 12.15
N LYS A 220 10.07 5.84 13.01
CA LYS A 220 10.15 6.78 14.13
C LYS A 220 11.05 7.95 13.76
N LEU A 221 10.48 9.14 13.67
CA LEU A 221 11.15 10.37 13.28
C LEU A 221 11.37 11.24 14.53
N ASN A 222 12.63 11.48 14.91
CA ASN A 222 12.92 12.26 16.11
C ASN A 222 12.57 13.75 15.91
N LYS A 223 11.71 14.29 16.78
CA LYS A 223 11.19 15.67 16.69
C LYS A 223 12.30 16.73 16.68
N LYS A 224 13.30 16.59 17.57
CA LYS A 224 14.42 17.54 17.65
C LYS A 224 15.30 17.49 16.39
N ARG A 225 15.48 16.33 15.78
CA ARG A 225 16.21 16.18 14.51
C ARG A 225 15.47 16.80 13.35
N LEU A 226 14.16 16.56 13.26
CA LEU A 226 13.31 17.18 12.27
C LEU A 226 13.41 18.71 12.36
N LYS A 227 13.30 19.30 13.56
CA LYS A 227 13.49 20.75 13.76
C LYS A 227 14.86 21.22 13.28
N LYS A 228 15.93 20.58 13.78
CA LYS A 228 17.32 20.96 13.48
C LYS A 228 17.63 20.94 11.98
N ARG A 229 17.04 20.00 11.25
CA ARG A 229 17.28 19.79 9.82
C ARG A 229 16.17 20.32 8.92
N LYS A 230 15.19 21.06 9.48
CA LYS A 230 14.02 21.59 8.76
C LYS A 230 13.24 20.50 7.98
N GLY A 231 13.11 19.31 8.58
CA GLY A 231 12.53 18.12 7.95
C GLY A 231 11.00 17.98 8.09
N TYR A 232 10.30 18.92 8.74
CA TYR A 232 8.86 18.81 8.99
C TYR A 232 8.04 18.70 7.71
N GLU A 233 8.37 19.48 6.69
CA GLU A 233 7.64 19.46 5.41
C GLU A 233 7.72 18.08 4.76
N GLY A 234 8.93 17.49 4.68
CA GLY A 234 9.11 16.14 4.13
C GLY A 234 8.34 15.07 4.91
N ALA A 235 8.34 15.14 6.24
CA ALA A 235 7.59 14.21 7.08
C ALA A 235 6.06 14.35 6.86
N MET A 236 5.55 15.58 6.77
CA MET A 236 4.13 15.83 6.49
C MET A 236 3.73 15.45 5.07
N VAL A 237 4.62 15.61 4.09
CA VAL A 237 4.41 15.16 2.70
C VAL A 237 4.32 13.64 2.64
N GLU A 238 5.28 12.94 3.25
CA GLU A 238 5.27 11.47 3.30
C GLU A 238 3.97 10.95 3.92
N LYS A 239 3.58 11.48 5.08
CA LYS A 239 2.34 11.13 5.78
C LYS A 239 1.11 11.35 4.90
N ARG A 240 0.92 12.57 4.35
CA ARG A 240 -0.27 12.92 3.55
C ARG A 240 -0.39 12.09 2.27
N ILE A 241 0.72 11.82 1.60
CA ILE A 241 0.71 10.99 0.40
C ILE A 241 0.35 9.55 0.75
N LEU A 242 0.98 8.98 1.79
CA LEU A 242 0.69 7.62 2.24
C LEU A 242 -0.75 7.42 2.72
N GLU A 243 -1.41 8.45 3.25
CA GLU A 243 -2.84 8.42 3.58
C GLU A 243 -3.75 8.37 2.34
N LYS A 244 -3.31 8.95 1.22
CA LYS A 244 -4.10 9.11 -0.01
C LYS A 244 -3.92 7.98 -1.01
N VAL A 245 -2.79 7.28 -0.96
CA VAL A 245 -2.45 6.20 -1.90
C VAL A 245 -2.81 4.85 -1.30
N HIS A 246 -3.41 3.99 -2.12
CA HIS A 246 -3.75 2.63 -1.73
C HIS A 246 -3.46 1.73 -2.94
N SER A 247 -2.31 1.05 -2.88
CA SER A 247 -1.76 0.26 -3.97
C SER A 247 -0.95 -0.91 -3.41
N SER A 248 -1.07 -2.07 -4.03
CA SER A 248 -0.26 -3.26 -3.72
C SER A 248 1.23 -3.06 -3.99
N PHE A 249 1.62 -2.00 -4.71
CA PHE A 249 3.00 -1.70 -5.11
C PHE A 249 3.61 -0.50 -4.35
N ILE A 250 2.91 0.01 -3.35
CA ILE A 250 3.38 1.09 -2.46
C ILE A 250 3.12 0.65 -1.02
N VAL A 251 4.04 0.94 -0.11
CA VAL A 251 3.81 0.68 1.32
C VAL A 251 2.57 1.45 1.78
N SER A 252 1.70 0.82 2.55
CA SER A 252 0.46 1.45 3.05
C SER A 252 0.67 1.93 4.48
N LEU A 253 0.22 3.13 4.79
CA LEU A 253 0.22 3.66 6.16
C LEU A 253 -1.06 3.23 6.88
N ALA A 254 -0.91 2.54 8.01
CA ALA A 254 -2.03 2.11 8.84
C ALA A 254 -2.26 3.04 10.04
N TYR A 255 -1.21 3.64 10.59
CA TYR A 255 -1.33 4.55 11.73
C TYR A 255 -0.31 5.70 11.69
N ALA A 256 -0.72 6.88 12.15
CA ALA A 256 0.16 8.02 12.40
C ALA A 256 -0.09 8.62 13.79
N PHE A 257 0.93 8.63 14.64
CA PHE A 257 0.83 9.17 16.00
C PHE A 257 2.14 9.82 16.44
N GLN A 258 2.15 10.41 17.63
CA GLN A 258 3.34 11.01 18.22
C GLN A 258 3.62 10.45 19.62
N THR A 259 4.90 10.41 19.99
CA THR A 259 5.36 10.20 21.36
C THR A 259 5.94 11.50 21.92
N LYS A 260 6.49 11.45 23.12
CA LYS A 260 7.23 12.59 23.69
C LYS A 260 8.38 13.05 22.78
N GLU A 261 9.06 12.12 22.10
CA GLU A 261 10.29 12.41 21.36
C GLU A 261 10.17 12.24 19.85
N GLU A 262 9.14 11.53 19.38
CA GLU A 262 9.07 11.03 18.00
C GLU A 262 7.71 11.28 17.35
N LEU A 263 7.73 11.37 16.02
CA LEU A 263 6.56 11.19 15.16
C LEU A 263 6.66 9.80 14.54
N CYS A 264 5.58 9.02 14.57
CA CYS A 264 5.57 7.61 14.20
C CYS A 264 4.63 7.37 13.01
N LEU A 265 5.15 6.74 11.96
CA LEU A 265 4.38 6.20 10.85
C LEU A 265 4.42 4.67 10.93
N VAL A 266 3.27 4.04 11.17
CA VAL A 266 3.14 2.59 11.18
C VAL A 266 2.61 2.13 9.83
N MET A 267 3.41 1.37 9.10
CA MET A 267 3.21 1.03 7.69
C MET A 267 3.42 -0.46 7.43
N THR A 268 3.00 -0.93 6.26
CA THR A 268 3.22 -2.30 5.77
C THR A 268 4.64 -2.79 6.08
N ILE A 269 4.75 -3.95 6.74
CA ILE A 269 6.05 -4.56 7.02
C ILE A 269 6.59 -5.27 5.78
N MET A 270 7.82 -4.92 5.39
CA MET A 270 8.51 -5.48 4.23
C MET A 270 9.71 -6.30 4.71
N ASN A 271 9.46 -7.55 5.11
CA ASN A 271 10.44 -8.41 5.80
C ASN A 271 11.61 -8.89 4.91
N GLY A 272 11.43 -8.83 3.59
CA GLY A 272 12.44 -9.23 2.61
C GLY A 272 13.59 -8.23 2.46
N GLY A 273 13.56 -7.07 3.13
CA GLY A 273 14.62 -6.07 3.03
C GLY A 273 14.56 -5.22 1.77
N ASP A 274 15.52 -4.32 1.61
CA ASP A 274 15.61 -3.42 0.44
C ASP A 274 16.38 -4.05 -0.73
N LEU A 275 16.07 -3.65 -1.96
CA LEU A 275 16.70 -4.23 -3.15
C LEU A 275 18.19 -3.90 -3.25
N LYS A 276 18.71 -2.85 -2.61
CA LYS A 276 20.16 -2.65 -2.53
C LYS A 276 20.83 -3.79 -1.76
N TYR A 277 20.26 -4.22 -0.64
CA TYR A 277 20.76 -5.39 0.09
C TYR A 277 20.79 -6.62 -0.82
N HIS A 278 19.74 -6.85 -1.61
CA HIS A 278 19.68 -7.98 -2.55
C HIS A 278 20.71 -7.90 -3.68
N ILE A 279 20.95 -6.73 -4.26
CA ILE A 279 21.92 -6.54 -5.35
C ILE A 279 23.34 -6.81 -4.86
N TYR A 280 23.69 -6.35 -3.65
CA TYR A 280 25.08 -6.23 -3.25
C TYR A 280 25.53 -7.19 -2.15
N LEU A 281 24.62 -7.72 -1.32
CA LEU A 281 24.96 -8.43 -0.08
C LEU A 281 24.38 -9.85 0.02
N VAL A 282 23.42 -10.23 -0.81
CA VAL A 282 22.85 -11.60 -0.78
C VAL A 282 23.80 -12.60 -1.43
N ASP A 283 24.34 -12.28 -2.61
CA ASP A 283 25.47 -12.99 -3.21
C ASP A 283 26.56 -11.97 -3.55
N GLU A 284 27.47 -11.76 -2.61
CA GLU A 284 28.57 -10.79 -2.76
C GLU A 284 29.53 -11.16 -3.91
N ASN A 285 29.59 -12.46 -4.28
CA ASN A 285 30.46 -12.94 -5.35
C ASN A 285 29.83 -12.71 -6.73
N ASN A 286 28.51 -12.71 -6.83
CA ASN A 286 27.76 -12.47 -8.06
C ASN A 286 26.72 -11.35 -7.85
N PRO A 287 27.17 -10.09 -7.67
CA PRO A 287 26.26 -9.00 -7.39
C PRO A 287 25.41 -8.66 -8.63
N GLY A 288 24.20 -8.17 -8.40
CA GLY A 288 23.20 -7.92 -9.44
C GLY A 288 22.14 -9.02 -9.52
N PHE A 289 21.20 -8.84 -10.45
CA PHE A 289 20.11 -9.76 -10.71
C PHE A 289 20.20 -10.31 -12.13
N GLU A 290 19.76 -11.55 -12.29
CA GLU A 290 19.40 -12.05 -13.61
C GLU A 290 18.21 -11.26 -14.17
N GLU A 291 18.16 -11.11 -15.49
CA GLU A 291 17.14 -10.29 -16.17
C GLU A 291 15.69 -10.66 -15.82
N PRO A 292 15.29 -11.94 -15.68
CA PRO A 292 13.92 -12.27 -15.29
C PRO A 292 13.53 -11.68 -13.93
N ARG A 293 14.47 -11.66 -12.97
CA ARG A 293 14.26 -11.06 -11.65
C ARG A 293 14.20 -9.54 -11.72
N ALA A 294 15.09 -8.92 -12.50
CA ALA A 294 15.04 -7.48 -12.74
C ALA A 294 13.75 -7.06 -13.45
N CYS A 295 13.32 -7.81 -14.47
CA CYS A 295 12.09 -7.58 -15.22
C CYS A 295 10.85 -7.63 -14.32
N PHE A 296 10.73 -8.66 -13.48
CA PHE A 296 9.63 -8.78 -12.53
C PHE A 296 9.55 -7.58 -11.57
N TYR A 297 10.66 -7.18 -10.95
CA TYR A 297 10.66 -6.04 -10.02
C TYR A 297 10.39 -4.71 -10.74
N ILE A 298 10.96 -4.49 -11.92
CA ILE A 298 10.70 -3.28 -12.71
C ILE A 298 9.23 -3.22 -13.13
N ALA A 299 8.62 -4.35 -13.51
CA ALA A 299 7.19 -4.41 -13.80
C ALA A 299 6.34 -3.96 -12.60
N GLN A 300 6.66 -4.41 -11.38
CA GLN A 300 5.96 -3.98 -10.16
C GLN A 300 6.20 -2.51 -9.82
N ILE A 301 7.43 -2.01 -9.98
CA ILE A 301 7.76 -0.59 -9.77
C ILE A 301 6.98 0.31 -10.74
N ILE A 302 6.82 -0.10 -12.00
CA ILE A 302 6.02 0.64 -13.00
C ILE A 302 4.57 0.81 -12.53
N GLN A 303 3.96 -0.22 -11.94
CA GLN A 303 2.59 -0.14 -11.41
C GLN A 303 2.51 0.81 -10.22
N GLY A 304 3.52 0.80 -9.33
CA GLY A 304 3.62 1.76 -8.23
C GLY A 304 3.74 3.22 -8.72
N LEU A 305 4.61 3.46 -9.70
CA LEU A 305 4.77 4.79 -10.32
C LEU A 305 3.50 5.25 -11.05
N GLU A 306 2.88 4.37 -11.85
CA GLU A 306 1.63 4.72 -12.54
C GLU A 306 0.54 5.13 -11.55
N HIS A 307 0.39 4.41 -10.43
CA HIS A 307 -0.59 4.74 -9.39
C HIS A 307 -0.33 6.12 -8.77
N LEU A 308 0.93 6.48 -8.51
CA LEU A 308 1.29 7.83 -8.05
C LEU A 308 0.96 8.89 -9.12
N HIS A 309 1.32 8.62 -10.37
CA HIS A 309 1.14 9.56 -11.48
C HIS A 309 -0.34 9.81 -11.81
N GLN A 310 -1.19 8.78 -11.76
CA GLN A 310 -2.65 8.91 -11.89
C GLN A 310 -3.25 9.78 -10.77
N LYS A 311 -2.63 9.81 -9.58
CA LYS A 311 -2.97 10.71 -8.47
C LYS A 311 -2.21 12.04 -8.50
N ARG A 312 -1.51 12.35 -9.61
CA ARG A 312 -0.72 13.58 -9.83
C ARG A 312 0.43 13.77 -8.85
N ILE A 313 1.03 12.68 -8.38
CA ILE A 313 2.16 12.70 -7.45
C ILE A 313 3.43 12.28 -8.19
N ILE A 314 4.48 13.08 -8.13
CA ILE A 314 5.82 12.75 -8.65
C ILE A 314 6.68 12.25 -7.49
N TYR A 315 7.33 11.10 -7.62
CA TYR A 315 8.02 10.41 -6.53
C TYR A 315 9.40 11.00 -6.20
N ARG A 316 10.23 11.25 -7.22
CA ARG A 316 11.54 11.93 -7.19
C ARG A 316 12.68 11.25 -6.44
N ASP A 317 12.49 10.06 -5.86
CA ASP A 317 13.56 9.36 -5.13
C ASP A 317 13.53 7.84 -5.30
N LEU A 318 13.21 7.36 -6.52
CA LEU A 318 13.37 5.95 -6.84
C LEU A 318 14.85 5.57 -6.88
N LYS A 319 15.19 4.56 -6.09
CA LYS A 319 16.50 3.92 -6.00
C LYS A 319 16.35 2.56 -5.32
N PRO A 320 17.32 1.63 -5.46
CA PRO A 320 17.21 0.29 -4.87
C PRO A 320 16.98 0.27 -3.34
N GLU A 321 17.47 1.26 -2.59
CA GLU A 321 17.22 1.38 -1.15
C GLU A 321 15.75 1.61 -0.79
N ASN A 322 14.98 2.24 -1.67
CA ASN A 322 13.60 2.63 -1.41
C ASN A 322 12.58 1.64 -2.00
N VAL A 323 13.04 0.54 -2.58
CA VAL A 323 12.21 -0.56 -3.05
C VAL A 323 12.38 -1.74 -2.11
N LEU A 324 11.31 -2.12 -1.43
CA LEU A 324 11.33 -3.10 -0.35
C LEU A 324 10.60 -4.38 -0.76
N LEU A 325 11.06 -5.52 -0.28
CA LEU A 325 10.55 -6.85 -0.61
C LEU A 325 9.71 -7.40 0.56
N ASP A 326 8.55 -8.01 0.28
CA ASP A 326 7.73 -8.68 1.30
C ASP A 326 8.14 -10.16 1.49
N ASN A 327 7.37 -10.94 2.25
CA ASN A 327 7.65 -12.36 2.49
C ASN A 327 7.45 -13.23 1.24
N ASP A 328 6.57 -12.82 0.34
CA ASP A 328 6.18 -13.62 -0.82
C ASP A 328 7.09 -13.33 -2.02
N GLY A 329 7.90 -12.27 -1.94
CA GLY A 329 8.84 -11.87 -2.98
C GLY A 329 8.33 -10.74 -3.88
N ASN A 330 7.24 -10.06 -3.51
CA ASN A 330 6.75 -8.88 -4.20
C ASN A 330 7.40 -7.60 -3.65
N VAL A 331 7.58 -6.61 -4.51
CA VAL A 331 8.19 -5.33 -4.14
C VAL A 331 7.18 -4.20 -4.00
N ARG A 332 7.48 -3.26 -3.09
CA ARG A 332 6.75 -2.01 -2.93
C ARG A 332 7.69 -0.82 -2.86
N ILE A 333 7.25 0.30 -3.42
CA ILE A 333 7.89 1.60 -3.27
C ILE A 333 7.68 2.12 -1.84
N SER A 334 8.71 2.72 -1.25
CA SER A 334 8.71 3.28 0.10
C SER A 334 9.36 4.68 0.15
N ASP A 335 9.38 5.32 1.32
CA ASP A 335 10.01 6.63 1.57
C ASP A 335 9.57 7.76 0.62
N LEU A 336 8.35 8.27 0.82
CA LEU A 336 7.73 9.31 -0.01
C LEU A 336 8.08 10.74 0.45
N GLY A 337 9.09 10.91 1.30
CA GLY A 337 9.44 12.21 1.89
C GLY A 337 9.94 13.27 0.91
N LEU A 338 10.34 12.86 -0.30
CA LEU A 338 10.73 13.75 -1.40
C LEU A 338 9.68 13.84 -2.50
N ALA A 339 8.54 13.16 -2.38
CA ALA A 339 7.49 13.24 -3.39
C ALA A 339 6.85 14.64 -3.45
N VAL A 340 6.11 14.91 -4.51
CA VAL A 340 5.36 16.17 -4.65
C VAL A 340 4.04 15.92 -5.36
N GLU A 341 2.96 16.41 -4.77
CA GLU A 341 1.65 16.42 -5.39
C GLU A 341 1.48 17.68 -6.25
N LEU A 342 1.16 17.51 -7.52
CA LEU A 342 0.85 18.60 -8.43
C LEU A 342 -0.56 19.11 -8.14
N LYS A 343 -0.65 20.41 -7.81
CA LYS A 343 -1.93 21.09 -7.60
C LYS A 343 -2.82 21.03 -8.85
N GLU A 344 -4.13 21.15 -8.64
CA GLU A 344 -5.10 21.21 -9.73
C GLU A 344 -4.73 22.29 -10.77
N GLY A 345 -4.91 21.98 -12.06
CA GLY A 345 -4.47 22.83 -13.16
C GLY A 345 -2.95 23.00 -13.35
N LYS A 346 -2.09 22.39 -12.51
CA LYS A 346 -0.63 22.35 -12.73
C LYS A 346 -0.19 21.02 -13.29
N THR A 347 0.58 21.05 -14.37
CA THR A 347 1.14 19.87 -15.03
C THR A 347 2.63 19.66 -14.74
N VAL A 348 3.32 20.69 -14.24
CA VAL A 348 4.76 20.68 -13.98
C VAL A 348 5.08 21.29 -12.62
N THR A 349 6.22 20.92 -12.06
CA THR A 349 6.83 21.48 -10.86
C THR A 349 8.27 21.92 -11.13
N LYS A 350 8.94 22.51 -10.13
CA LYS A 350 10.35 22.86 -10.16
C LYS A 350 10.95 22.67 -8.76
N GLY A 351 12.16 22.15 -8.70
CA GLY A 351 12.90 21.98 -7.45
C GLY A 351 14.00 20.93 -7.58
N TYR A 352 15.08 21.11 -6.83
CA TYR A 352 16.18 20.17 -6.78
C TYR A 352 15.97 19.19 -5.62
N ALA A 353 15.58 17.96 -5.91
CA ALA A 353 15.30 16.93 -4.90
C ALA A 353 15.60 15.53 -5.47
N GLY A 354 16.24 14.67 -4.70
CA GLY A 354 16.57 13.31 -5.11
C GLY A 354 18.01 12.93 -4.77
N THR A 355 18.37 11.69 -5.08
CA THR A 355 19.68 11.13 -4.75
C THR A 355 20.69 11.39 -5.90
N PRO A 356 21.91 11.91 -5.62
CA PRO A 356 22.95 12.05 -6.63
C PRO A 356 23.21 10.74 -7.38
N GLY A 357 23.18 10.81 -8.71
CA GLY A 357 23.29 9.65 -9.59
C GLY A 357 21.98 9.07 -10.09
N TYR A 358 20.84 9.53 -9.57
CA TYR A 358 19.50 9.12 -10.04
C TYR A 358 18.72 10.30 -10.64
N MET A 359 18.98 11.53 -10.21
CA MET A 359 18.27 12.73 -10.68
C MET A 359 18.34 12.95 -12.19
N ALA A 360 17.18 13.16 -12.83
CA ALA A 360 17.06 13.38 -14.26
C ALA A 360 17.73 14.68 -14.75
N PRO A 361 18.16 14.76 -16.03
CA PRO A 361 18.84 15.92 -16.61
C PRO A 361 18.12 17.26 -16.43
N GLU A 362 16.82 17.33 -16.71
CA GLU A 362 16.00 18.54 -16.60
C GLU A 362 15.94 19.05 -15.14
N MET A 363 15.91 18.14 -14.17
CA MET A 363 15.98 18.49 -12.75
C MET A 363 17.37 19.05 -12.37
N LEU A 364 18.45 18.43 -12.88
CA LEU A 364 19.82 18.89 -12.65
C LEU A 364 20.10 20.27 -13.31
N LYS A 365 19.46 20.55 -14.45
CA LYS A 365 19.49 21.86 -15.13
C LYS A 365 18.63 22.93 -14.42
N GLY A 366 17.79 22.52 -13.48
CA GLY A 366 16.86 23.44 -12.78
C GLY A 366 15.68 23.88 -13.64
N GLU A 367 15.32 23.06 -14.62
CA GLU A 367 14.16 23.26 -15.49
C GLU A 367 12.87 22.86 -14.76
N LYS A 368 11.73 23.14 -15.39
CA LYS A 368 10.45 22.60 -14.92
C LYS A 368 10.33 21.17 -15.42
N TYR A 369 9.72 20.31 -14.62
CA TYR A 369 9.56 18.89 -14.93
C TYR A 369 8.24 18.35 -14.42
N ASP A 370 7.88 17.18 -14.90
CA ASP A 370 6.69 16.42 -14.53
C ASP A 370 7.10 15.01 -14.07
N THR A 371 6.22 14.02 -14.25
CA THR A 371 6.45 12.60 -13.95
C THR A 371 7.61 11.97 -14.72
N SER A 372 8.11 12.59 -15.79
CA SER A 372 9.23 12.08 -16.61
C SER A 372 10.53 11.84 -15.83
N VAL A 373 10.74 12.56 -14.72
CA VAL A 373 11.93 12.39 -13.87
C VAL A 373 11.98 10.98 -13.25
N ASP A 374 10.83 10.41 -12.91
CA ASP A 374 10.73 9.10 -12.26
C ASP A 374 11.08 7.96 -13.22
N TYR A 375 10.80 8.13 -14.51
CA TYR A 375 11.16 7.16 -15.54
C TYR A 375 12.66 7.20 -15.88
N PHE A 376 13.31 8.35 -15.76
CA PHE A 376 14.77 8.40 -15.82
C PHE A 376 15.38 7.63 -14.63
N THR A 377 14.86 7.85 -13.42
CA THR A 377 15.33 7.12 -12.23
C THR A 377 15.03 5.61 -12.32
N LEU A 378 13.96 5.22 -13.01
CA LEU A 378 13.64 3.81 -13.31
C LEU A 378 14.70 3.20 -14.23
N GLY A 379 15.13 3.91 -15.27
CA GLY A 379 16.22 3.48 -16.15
C GLY A 379 17.54 3.29 -15.41
N VAL A 380 17.86 4.20 -14.49
CA VAL A 380 19.05 4.09 -13.62
C VAL A 380 18.94 2.86 -12.71
N THR A 381 17.75 2.61 -12.16
CA THR A 381 17.47 1.48 -11.27
C THR A 381 17.55 0.14 -12.00
N LEU A 382 16.94 0.01 -13.19
CA LEU A 382 17.05 -1.18 -14.04
C LEU A 382 18.51 -1.47 -14.40
N PHE A 383 19.27 -0.44 -14.80
CA PHE A 383 20.69 -0.61 -15.09
C PHE A 383 21.43 -1.15 -13.86
N GLU A 384 21.18 -0.58 -12.67
CA GLU A 384 21.85 -1.01 -11.45
C GLU A 384 21.47 -2.42 -11.00
N PHE A 385 20.23 -2.85 -11.24
CA PHE A 385 19.78 -4.23 -10.99
C PHE A 385 20.64 -5.23 -11.75
N ILE A 386 20.90 -4.98 -13.04
CA ILE A 386 21.64 -5.92 -13.90
C ILE A 386 23.15 -5.73 -13.77
N ALA A 387 23.63 -4.50 -13.73
CA ALA A 387 25.07 -4.19 -13.76
C ALA A 387 25.75 -4.17 -12.38
N ALA A 388 24.97 -4.17 -11.29
CA ALA A 388 25.46 -3.98 -9.92
C ALA A 388 26.38 -2.75 -9.74
N LYS A 389 26.07 -1.69 -10.49
CA LYS A 389 26.68 -0.37 -10.38
C LYS A 389 25.76 0.67 -10.99
N ASN A 390 25.94 1.92 -10.60
CA ASN A 390 25.21 3.03 -11.22
C ASN A 390 25.79 3.33 -12.63
N PRO A 391 24.98 3.69 -13.64
CA PRO A 391 25.43 3.91 -15.01
C PRO A 391 26.45 5.04 -15.19
N PHE A 392 26.56 5.97 -14.24
CA PHE A 392 27.43 7.16 -14.34
C PHE A 392 28.64 7.13 -13.39
N ARG A 393 28.83 6.03 -12.63
CA ARG A 393 29.99 5.84 -11.75
C ARG A 393 30.42 4.38 -11.67
N ASN A 394 31.71 4.14 -11.56
CA ASN A 394 32.24 2.80 -11.33
C ASN A 394 32.06 2.37 -9.87
N ARG A 395 32.09 1.05 -9.63
CA ARG A 395 31.97 0.48 -8.28
C ARG A 395 33.14 0.96 -7.42
N GLY A 396 32.84 1.54 -6.25
CA GLY A 396 33.84 2.09 -5.33
C GLY A 396 34.38 3.47 -5.72
N GLU A 397 34.00 4.02 -6.88
CA GLU A 397 34.42 5.35 -7.32
C GLU A 397 33.74 6.43 -6.46
N LYS A 398 34.54 7.35 -5.92
CA LYS A 398 34.06 8.56 -5.26
C LYS A 398 34.09 9.68 -6.29
N VAL A 399 32.91 10.12 -6.71
CA VAL A 399 32.73 11.20 -7.70
C VAL A 399 32.14 12.41 -6.99
N GLU A 400 32.73 13.58 -7.19
CA GLU A 400 32.21 14.83 -6.66
C GLU A 400 30.86 15.19 -7.31
N ARG A 401 30.03 15.97 -6.60
CA ARG A 401 28.65 16.23 -7.03
C ARG A 401 28.56 16.92 -8.40
N ASP A 402 29.44 17.86 -8.68
CA ASP A 402 29.43 18.61 -9.95
C ASP A 402 29.92 17.76 -11.12
N GLU A 403 30.90 16.89 -10.89
CA GLU A 403 31.34 15.91 -11.88
C GLU A 403 30.24 14.88 -12.15
N MET A 404 29.59 14.35 -11.11
CA MET A 404 28.47 13.43 -11.27
C MET A 404 27.34 14.07 -12.07
N LYS A 405 27.03 15.35 -11.79
CA LYS A 405 26.05 16.13 -12.55
C LYS A 405 26.46 16.20 -14.02
N GLU A 406 27.70 16.57 -14.33
CA GLU A 406 28.18 16.67 -15.70
C GLU A 406 28.07 15.33 -16.43
N ARG A 407 28.48 14.23 -15.78
CA ARG A 407 28.36 12.87 -16.33
C ARG A 407 26.91 12.52 -16.67
N MET A 408 25.97 12.83 -15.79
CA MET A 408 24.55 12.57 -16.02
C MET A 408 23.96 13.40 -17.16
N LEU A 409 24.52 14.57 -17.45
CA LEU A 409 24.08 15.46 -18.53
C LEU A 409 24.67 15.08 -19.89
N THR A 410 25.93 14.62 -19.94
CA THR A 410 26.68 14.50 -21.20
C THR A 410 27.08 13.08 -21.57
N LEU A 411 27.26 12.16 -20.61
CA LEU A 411 27.69 10.81 -20.93
C LEU A 411 26.56 9.98 -21.52
N THR A 412 26.90 9.30 -22.62
CA THR A 412 26.13 8.19 -23.17
C THR A 412 26.42 6.94 -22.33
N VAL A 413 25.37 6.23 -21.93
CA VAL A 413 25.50 5.03 -21.09
C VAL A 413 26.08 3.89 -21.92
N THR A 414 26.94 3.10 -21.30
CA THR A 414 27.52 1.89 -21.91
C THR A 414 27.07 0.67 -21.12
N TYR A 415 26.76 -0.41 -21.84
CA TYR A 415 26.18 -1.62 -21.27
C TYR A 415 27.21 -2.75 -21.24
N PRO A 416 27.39 -3.44 -20.09
CA PRO A 416 28.14 -4.68 -20.04
C PRO A 416 27.46 -5.81 -20.83
N ASP A 417 28.19 -6.90 -21.07
CA ASP A 417 27.74 -8.03 -21.91
C ASP A 417 26.55 -8.81 -21.32
N ASN A 418 26.25 -8.62 -20.03
CA ASN A 418 25.13 -9.30 -19.37
C ASN A 418 23.76 -8.65 -19.64
N PHE A 419 23.69 -7.59 -20.45
CA PHE A 419 22.44 -7.01 -20.92
C PHE A 419 22.03 -7.63 -22.26
N SER A 420 20.80 -8.11 -22.34
CA SER A 420 20.13 -8.45 -23.60
C SER A 420 19.83 -7.20 -24.41
N GLU A 421 19.59 -7.38 -25.72
CA GLU A 421 19.19 -6.27 -26.60
C GLU A 421 17.88 -5.62 -26.14
N HIS A 422 16.95 -6.39 -25.58
CA HIS A 422 15.72 -5.85 -25.01
C HIS A 422 15.98 -5.03 -23.74
N ALA A 423 16.89 -5.46 -22.86
CA ALA A 423 17.26 -4.69 -21.67
C ALA A 423 17.94 -3.36 -22.04
N LYS A 424 18.87 -3.39 -23.01
CA LYS A 424 19.54 -2.18 -23.54
C LYS A 424 18.53 -1.20 -24.12
N LEU A 425 17.63 -1.69 -24.98
CA LEU A 425 16.63 -0.85 -25.63
C LEU A 425 15.69 -0.17 -24.62
N LEU A 426 15.26 -0.89 -23.57
CA LEU A 426 14.45 -0.32 -22.51
C LEU A 426 15.24 0.73 -21.72
N CYS A 427 16.47 0.42 -21.32
CA CYS A 427 17.35 1.37 -20.63
C CYS A 427 17.56 2.63 -21.46
N ASP A 428 17.82 2.54 -22.76
CA ASP A 428 18.01 3.69 -23.65
C ASP A 428 16.74 4.56 -23.72
N GLY A 429 15.57 3.93 -23.84
CA GLY A 429 14.28 4.62 -23.83
C GLY A 429 13.99 5.36 -22.51
N LEU A 430 14.37 4.78 -21.37
CA LEU A 430 14.18 5.38 -20.04
C LEU A 430 15.25 6.43 -19.71
N LEU A 431 16.50 6.22 -20.14
CA LEU A 431 17.66 7.08 -19.86
C LEU A 431 17.84 8.20 -20.89
N ALA A 432 16.91 8.34 -21.84
CA ALA A 432 16.88 9.44 -22.81
C ALA A 432 16.97 10.80 -22.09
N LYS A 433 17.97 11.60 -22.48
CA LYS A 433 18.23 12.91 -21.86
C LYS A 433 17.14 13.92 -22.18
N GLU A 434 16.64 13.88 -23.41
CA GLU A 434 15.52 14.69 -23.88
C GLU A 434 14.19 14.08 -23.40
N VAL A 435 13.38 14.88 -22.70
CA VAL A 435 12.12 14.42 -22.09
C VAL A 435 11.14 13.87 -23.13
N ASP A 436 11.00 14.53 -24.28
CA ASP A 436 10.06 14.11 -25.34
C ASP A 436 10.42 12.75 -25.97
N ARG A 437 11.67 12.32 -25.84
CA ARG A 437 12.15 11.02 -26.32
C ARG A 437 12.13 9.94 -25.24
N ARG A 438 11.84 10.32 -23.99
CA ARG A 438 11.84 9.41 -22.85
C ARG A 438 10.54 8.61 -22.81
N MET A 439 10.67 7.30 -22.59
CA MET A 439 9.53 6.45 -22.27
C MET A 439 8.99 6.83 -20.89
N GLY A 440 7.67 6.81 -20.71
CA GLY A 440 7.08 7.28 -19.46
C GLY A 440 5.57 7.18 -19.40
N PHE A 441 5.00 7.98 -18.49
CA PHE A 441 3.56 8.16 -18.34
C PHE A 441 3.01 9.02 -19.48
N LYS A 442 2.13 8.45 -20.31
CA LYS A 442 1.49 9.16 -21.42
C LYS A 442 0.02 8.80 -21.47
N ASN A 443 -0.84 9.78 -21.78
CA ASN A 443 -2.29 9.58 -21.90
C ASN A 443 -2.97 8.92 -20.67
N GLY A 444 -2.40 9.10 -19.47
CA GLY A 444 -2.96 8.56 -18.23
C GLY A 444 -2.52 7.14 -17.86
N CYS A 445 -1.61 6.52 -18.64
CA CYS A 445 -1.12 5.16 -18.37
C CYS A 445 0.37 4.96 -18.77
N CYS A 446 0.87 3.76 -18.49
CA CYS A 446 2.22 3.28 -18.82
C CYS A 446 2.25 2.26 -19.98
N ASP A 447 1.22 2.22 -20.84
CA ASP A 447 1.06 1.15 -21.83
C ASP A 447 2.20 1.06 -22.85
N GLU A 448 2.82 2.19 -23.22
CA GLU A 448 4.01 2.21 -24.07
C GLU A 448 5.15 1.38 -23.47
N ILE A 449 5.37 1.51 -22.15
CA ILE A 449 6.40 0.74 -21.44
C ILE A 449 5.98 -0.72 -21.32
N ARG A 450 4.71 -1.00 -21.04
CA ARG A 450 4.19 -2.38 -20.90
C ARG A 450 4.32 -3.19 -22.19
N ALA A 451 4.16 -2.54 -23.33
CA ALA A 451 4.29 -3.16 -24.66
C ALA A 451 5.76 -3.41 -25.06
N HIS A 452 6.73 -2.94 -24.29
CA HIS A 452 8.14 -3.13 -24.61
C HIS A 452 8.55 -4.61 -24.57
N PRO A 453 9.34 -5.13 -25.54
CA PRO A 453 9.70 -6.56 -25.63
C PRO A 453 10.39 -7.14 -24.39
N PHE A 454 11.00 -6.30 -23.56
CA PHE A 454 11.58 -6.70 -22.27
C PHE A 454 10.55 -7.31 -21.31
N PHE A 455 9.27 -6.96 -21.44
CA PHE A 455 8.16 -7.47 -20.63
C PHE A 455 7.30 -8.51 -21.36
N SER A 456 7.80 -9.11 -22.45
CA SER A 456 7.03 -10.06 -23.28
C SER A 456 6.50 -11.27 -22.51
N ASP A 457 7.19 -11.70 -21.45
CA ASP A 457 6.78 -12.81 -20.59
C ASP A 457 5.92 -12.38 -19.38
N ILE A 458 5.68 -11.07 -19.20
CA ILE A 458 4.89 -10.55 -18.08
C ILE A 458 3.40 -10.52 -18.46
N ASN A 459 2.61 -11.34 -17.77
CA ASN A 459 1.17 -11.16 -17.74
C ASN A 459 0.80 -10.06 -16.72
N TRP A 460 0.55 -8.85 -17.23
CA TRP A 460 0.27 -7.67 -16.42
C TRP A 460 -0.98 -7.80 -15.53
N ARG A 461 -2.01 -8.53 -15.98
CA ARG A 461 -3.21 -8.80 -15.16
C ARG A 461 -2.86 -9.65 -13.95
N LYS A 462 -2.12 -10.75 -14.16
CA LYS A 462 -1.67 -11.63 -13.06
C LYS A 462 -0.74 -10.89 -12.09
N LEU A 463 0.13 -10.03 -12.61
CA LEU A 463 0.99 -9.16 -11.81
C LEU A 463 0.15 -8.23 -10.91
N ASN A 464 -0.83 -7.53 -11.49
CA ASN A 464 -1.70 -6.59 -10.77
C ASN A 464 -2.60 -7.28 -9.73
N ALA A 465 -3.02 -8.51 -10.02
CA ALA A 465 -3.77 -9.35 -9.08
C ALA A 465 -2.90 -10.00 -8.00
N GLY A 466 -1.57 -9.87 -8.07
CA GLY A 466 -0.64 -10.48 -7.11
C GLY A 466 -0.57 -12.01 -7.19
N ILE A 467 -0.96 -12.61 -8.32
CA ILE A 467 -0.96 -14.06 -8.53
C ILE A 467 0.20 -14.54 -9.42
N LEU A 468 0.94 -13.61 -10.04
CA LEU A 468 2.14 -13.96 -10.80
C LEU A 468 3.25 -14.39 -9.84
N PRO A 469 3.79 -15.64 -9.94
CA PRO A 469 4.80 -16.13 -9.02
C PRO A 469 6.09 -15.30 -9.06
N PRO A 470 6.60 -14.81 -7.92
CA PRO A 470 7.87 -14.08 -7.88
C PRO A 470 9.06 -14.99 -8.22
N PRO A 471 10.08 -14.48 -8.95
CA PRO A 471 11.26 -15.26 -9.31
C PRO A 471 12.21 -15.51 -8.13
N PHE A 472 12.02 -14.82 -7.02
CA PHE A 472 12.78 -14.99 -5.78
C PHE A 472 11.86 -14.80 -4.58
N VAL A 473 11.85 -15.78 -3.68
CA VAL A 473 11.10 -15.74 -2.42
C VAL A 473 12.12 -15.66 -1.27
N PRO A 474 12.08 -14.63 -0.41
CA PRO A 474 12.95 -14.52 0.75
C PRO A 474 12.81 -15.70 1.72
N ASP A 475 13.91 -16.16 2.32
CA ASP A 475 13.86 -17.18 3.37
C ASP A 475 13.20 -16.58 4.63
N PRO A 476 12.10 -17.15 5.15
CA PRO A 476 11.43 -16.67 6.36
C PRO A 476 12.31 -16.71 7.62
N LYS A 477 13.39 -17.50 7.62
CA LYS A 477 14.35 -17.61 8.74
C LYS A 477 15.49 -16.61 8.65
N VAL A 478 15.65 -15.93 7.52
CA VAL A 478 16.67 -14.92 7.30
C VAL A 478 16.08 -13.54 7.56
N VAL A 479 16.91 -12.65 8.09
CA VAL A 479 16.57 -11.23 8.15
C VAL A 479 17.49 -10.43 7.24
N TYR A 480 16.92 -9.92 6.17
CA TYR A 480 17.60 -9.17 5.11
C TYR A 480 17.82 -7.71 5.51
N ALA A 481 18.57 -7.50 6.58
CA ALA A 481 18.93 -6.18 7.07
C ALA A 481 20.30 -6.24 7.75
N LYS A 482 21.01 -5.10 7.74
CA LYS A 482 22.32 -4.96 8.39
C LYS A 482 22.27 -5.34 9.88
N SER A 483 23.42 -5.76 10.42
CA SER A 483 23.55 -6.06 11.85
C SER A 483 23.23 -4.80 12.68
N LEU A 484 22.75 -4.97 13.93
CA LEU A 484 22.43 -3.81 14.77
C LEU A 484 23.67 -2.96 15.09
N ASP A 485 24.85 -3.59 15.10
CA ASP A 485 26.13 -2.93 15.31
C ASP A 485 26.50 -2.03 14.12
N ASP A 486 26.29 -2.49 12.89
CA ASP A 486 26.56 -1.73 11.66
C ASP A 486 25.58 -0.57 11.42
N VAL A 487 24.40 -0.66 12.04
CA VAL A 487 23.35 0.34 11.91
C VAL A 487 23.74 1.63 12.65
N GLY A 488 24.67 1.58 13.63
CA GLY A 488 25.36 2.74 14.21
C GLY A 488 24.52 3.58 15.18
N ALA A 489 25.14 4.17 16.22
CA ALA A 489 24.42 4.96 17.22
C ALA A 489 24.10 6.38 16.73
N PHE A 490 22.94 6.87 17.15
CA PHE A 490 22.47 8.20 16.83
C PHE A 490 22.97 9.22 17.87
N SER A 491 23.69 10.25 17.44
CA SER A 491 24.10 11.33 18.35
C SER A 491 22.89 12.06 18.94
N SER A 492 22.90 12.34 20.24
CA SER A 492 21.86 13.13 20.90
C SER A 492 21.81 14.56 20.34
N VAL A 493 20.62 15.08 20.03
CA VAL A 493 20.44 16.48 19.61
C VAL A 493 20.35 17.37 20.85
N LYS A 494 21.41 18.13 21.12
CA LYS A 494 21.47 19.14 22.20
C LYS A 494 21.13 20.53 21.65
N GLY A 495 20.63 21.40 22.54
CA GLY A 495 20.40 22.83 22.23
C GLY A 495 19.18 23.13 21.34
N VAL A 496 18.27 22.18 21.15
CA VAL A 496 17.04 22.37 20.36
C VAL A 496 15.84 22.27 21.27
N GLY A 497 15.17 23.40 21.49
CA GLY A 497 13.88 23.50 22.18
C GLY A 497 12.72 23.35 21.19
N LEU A 498 11.65 22.68 21.63
CA LEU A 498 10.39 22.61 20.90
C LEU A 498 9.44 23.68 21.45
N ASP A 499 8.82 24.45 20.58
CA ASP A 499 7.88 25.52 20.88
C ASP A 499 6.44 25.14 20.47
N ASP A 500 5.48 26.02 20.70
CA ASP A 500 4.07 25.74 20.43
C ASP A 500 3.77 25.59 18.93
N SER A 501 4.54 26.23 18.05
CA SER A 501 4.36 26.05 16.60
C SER A 501 4.75 24.65 16.15
N ASP A 502 5.77 24.05 16.79
CA ASP A 502 6.12 22.65 16.56
C ASP A 502 5.00 21.71 17.02
N ARG A 503 4.37 22.00 18.16
CA ARG A 503 3.28 21.16 18.71
C ARG A 503 2.09 21.09 17.78
N THR A 504 1.67 22.22 17.20
CA THR A 504 0.59 22.24 16.21
C THR A 504 0.88 21.32 15.02
N ILE A 505 2.13 21.30 14.53
CA ILE A 505 2.53 20.40 13.43
C ILE A 505 2.48 18.94 13.89
N PHE A 506 2.91 18.65 15.12
CA PHE A 506 2.87 17.27 15.64
C PHE A 506 1.45 16.76 15.85
N ASP A 507 0.54 17.64 16.26
CA ASP A 507 -0.88 17.33 16.42
C ASP A 507 -1.53 17.09 15.04
N GLU A 508 -1.23 17.92 14.03
CA GLU A 508 -1.68 17.71 12.64
C GLU A 508 -1.13 16.40 12.03
N PHE A 509 0.11 16.05 12.35
CA PHE A 509 0.72 14.79 11.93
C PHE A 509 0.00 13.56 12.51
N SER A 510 -0.56 13.67 13.71
CA SER A 510 -1.08 12.54 14.49
C SER A 510 -2.55 12.25 14.16
N SER A 511 -2.83 11.84 12.92
CA SER A 511 -4.19 11.53 12.44
C SER A 511 -4.78 10.22 12.99
N GLY A 512 -3.99 9.41 13.69
CA GLY A 512 -4.45 8.17 14.30
C GLY A 512 -4.54 7.03 13.30
N ASN A 513 -5.68 6.35 13.24
CA ASN A 513 -5.91 5.18 12.38
C ASN A 513 -6.24 5.61 10.95
N ILE A 514 -5.60 5.01 9.95
CA ILE A 514 -5.89 5.26 8.54
C ILE A 514 -6.99 4.29 8.08
N PRO A 515 -8.13 4.78 7.53
CA PRO A 515 -9.34 3.98 7.40
C PRO A 515 -9.18 2.65 6.65
N ILE A 516 -8.69 2.69 5.40
CA ILE A 516 -8.64 1.48 4.56
C ILE A 516 -7.72 0.41 5.18
N PRO A 517 -6.44 0.68 5.50
CA PRO A 517 -5.56 -0.36 6.04
C PRO A 517 -5.97 -0.85 7.44
N TRP A 518 -6.60 0.01 8.25
CA TRP A 518 -7.16 -0.42 9.55
C TRP A 518 -8.33 -1.39 9.37
N GLN A 519 -9.22 -1.13 8.40
CA GLN A 519 -10.33 -2.04 8.08
C GLN A 519 -9.85 -3.37 7.50
N GLU A 520 -8.83 -3.34 6.63
CA GLU A 520 -8.16 -4.55 6.14
C GLU A 520 -7.59 -5.37 7.29
N GLU A 521 -6.90 -4.74 8.23
CA GLU A 521 -6.39 -5.41 9.43
C GLU A 521 -7.49 -6.09 10.24
N MET A 522 -8.61 -5.40 10.51
CA MET A 522 -9.73 -6.00 11.24
C MET A 522 -10.28 -7.23 10.52
N ILE A 523 -10.31 -7.22 9.19
CA ILE A 523 -10.79 -8.33 8.36
C ILE A 523 -9.77 -9.48 8.34
N GLU A 524 -8.52 -9.20 7.99
CA GLU A 524 -7.43 -10.18 7.84
C GLU A 524 -7.13 -10.91 9.15
N THR A 525 -7.18 -10.19 10.27
CA THR A 525 -6.93 -10.77 11.59
C THR A 525 -8.15 -11.48 12.17
N GLY A 526 -9.29 -11.50 11.47
CA GLY A 526 -10.51 -12.18 11.90
C GLY A 526 -11.37 -11.41 12.92
N ILE A 527 -10.89 -10.26 13.43
CA ILE A 527 -11.62 -9.43 14.40
C ILE A 527 -12.98 -8.97 13.86
N TYR A 528 -13.06 -8.66 12.57
CA TYR A 528 -14.33 -8.35 11.92
C TYR A 528 -15.35 -9.47 12.10
N GLY A 529 -14.96 -10.72 11.87
CA GLY A 529 -15.85 -11.86 12.06
C GLY A 529 -16.20 -12.12 13.52
N GLU A 530 -15.26 -11.87 14.45
CA GLU A 530 -15.47 -12.01 15.89
C GLU A 530 -16.48 -10.98 16.44
N LEU A 531 -16.41 -9.73 15.99
CA LEU A 531 -17.22 -8.63 16.50
C LEU A 531 -18.49 -8.36 15.69
N ASN A 532 -18.48 -8.63 14.38
CA ASN A 532 -19.62 -8.39 13.49
C ASN A 532 -20.66 -9.52 13.58
N VAL A 533 -21.16 -9.78 14.78
CA VAL A 533 -22.17 -10.81 15.03
C VAL A 533 -23.58 -10.22 15.00
N TRP A 534 -24.52 -11.02 14.48
CA TRP A 534 -25.97 -10.77 14.53
C TRP A 534 -26.62 -11.76 15.51
N GLY A 535 -27.77 -11.41 16.09
CA GLY A 535 -28.47 -12.27 17.03
C GLY A 535 -29.07 -13.53 16.36
N PRO A 536 -29.55 -14.51 17.16
CA PRO A 536 -30.12 -15.76 16.64
C PRO A 536 -31.20 -15.51 15.57
N ARG A 537 -31.09 -16.20 14.43
CA ARG A 537 -31.95 -16.02 13.25
C ARG A 537 -31.97 -14.59 12.68
N GLY A 538 -30.87 -13.85 12.82
CA GLY A 538 -30.74 -12.47 12.31
C GLY A 538 -31.42 -11.42 13.18
N SER A 539 -31.67 -11.73 14.47
CA SER A 539 -32.24 -10.74 15.39
C SER A 539 -31.26 -9.60 15.69
N VAL A 540 -31.81 -8.44 16.03
CA VAL A 540 -31.02 -7.22 16.29
C VAL A 540 -30.25 -7.38 17.60
N PRO A 541 -28.90 -7.30 17.58
CA PRO A 541 -28.09 -7.41 18.79
C PRO A 541 -28.28 -6.19 19.69
N ASN A 542 -28.02 -6.35 20.99
CA ASN A 542 -28.34 -5.32 21.99
C ASN A 542 -27.63 -3.99 21.69
N ASP A 543 -26.38 -4.02 21.22
CA ASP A 543 -25.61 -2.81 20.86
C ASP A 543 -26.27 -1.97 19.75
N LEU A 544 -27.17 -2.54 18.97
CA LEU A 544 -27.95 -1.86 17.92
C LEU A 544 -29.39 -1.52 18.31
N ARG A 545 -29.88 -1.96 19.49
CA ARG A 545 -31.23 -1.66 19.99
C ARG A 545 -31.21 -0.44 20.89
N ARG A 546 -31.80 0.67 20.43
CA ARG A 546 -31.89 1.92 21.22
C ARG A 546 -32.51 1.69 22.60
N GLU A 547 -33.52 0.82 22.72
CA GLU A 547 -34.21 0.57 23.99
C GLU A 547 -33.34 -0.21 25.01
N SER A 548 -32.28 -0.88 24.56
CA SER A 548 -31.45 -1.74 25.44
C SER A 548 -30.65 -0.96 26.49
N ILE A 549 -30.46 0.36 26.31
CA ILE A 549 -29.91 1.24 27.34
C ILE A 549 -30.73 1.18 28.64
N LEU A 550 -32.05 0.99 28.53
CA LEU A 550 -32.95 0.90 29.69
C LEU A 550 -32.93 -0.48 30.36
N GLU A 551 -32.37 -1.49 29.70
CA GLU A 551 -32.27 -2.87 30.17
C GLU A 551 -30.97 -3.16 30.92
N GLN A 552 -29.98 -2.25 30.88
CA GLN A 552 -28.77 -2.39 31.70
C GLN A 552 -29.09 -2.08 33.17
N PRO A 553 -28.79 -3.00 34.12
CA PRO A 553 -28.91 -2.67 35.54
C PRO A 553 -27.95 -1.50 35.82
N LYS A 554 -28.46 -0.46 36.48
CA LYS A 554 -27.64 0.67 36.95
C LYS A 554 -26.43 0.09 37.69
N SER A 555 -25.25 0.16 37.08
CA SER A 555 -23.99 -0.14 37.74
C SER A 555 -23.94 0.67 39.03
N SER A 556 -23.84 -0.04 40.15
CA SER A 556 -23.71 0.52 41.49
C SER A 556 -22.57 1.54 41.53
N THR A 557 -22.91 2.70 42.04
CA THR A 557 -22.07 3.77 42.56
C THR A 557 -20.73 3.26 43.11
N CYS A 558 -19.61 3.64 42.49
CA CYS A 558 -18.34 3.78 43.21
C CYS A 558 -18.23 5.26 43.62
N CYS A 559 -18.58 5.53 44.88
CA CYS A 559 -18.22 6.76 45.56
C CYS A 559 -16.68 6.85 45.61
N VAL A 560 -16.13 7.98 45.18
CA VAL A 560 -14.77 8.40 45.53
C VAL A 560 -14.92 9.74 46.25
N SER A 561 -14.59 9.74 47.54
CA SER A 561 -14.07 10.92 48.25
C SER A 561 -12.56 10.92 48.09
#